data_AF-A0A831XAM4-F1
#
_entry.id   AF-A0A831XAM4-F1
#
_cell.length_a   1.000
_cell.length_b   1.000
_cell.length_c   1.000
_cell.angle_alpha   90.00
_cell.angle_beta   90.00
_cell.angle_gamma   90.00
#
_symmetry.space_group_name_H-M   'P 1'
#
loop_
_entity.id
_entity.type
_entity.pdbx_description
1 polymer ?
#
loop_
_entity_poly.entity_id
_entity_poly.type
_entity_poly.pdbx_seq_one_letter_code
_entity_poly.pdbx_strand_id
1 'polypeptide(L)'
;MTSKETPELQGACAGCGAKLQTESQEKLGYMHPSGLNRTPAVCQRCFRIKHYNEMSSVTLNEDDFLRILNHIGLSTGLVVHIVDLFDFEGSIISSLERFVGTNPIILVANKIDLIPKNINRNKVVNWVQKQAKEAGLKPLETILVSAKTNEGFDRLVELLAKHRKGKDIYVVGATNVGKSTLINRLIRDLSELDAELTTSRYPGTTLDMVHIPLDDGKAIIDTPGIVYRSRLTEMISKNDLEIITPDKPIKAMVYQLDEGQTLFFGALARMDFVKGAHQSFACFISNSLKIHRTKLERADELYREHKGVMLQPPSVDRIHELPDWTRHSLHIPRGGGKDVIISGLGWIKVNSDTGAELTVHAPKGIKVLVRDSLI
;
A
#
# COMPACT_ATOMS: atom_id res chain seq x y z
N MET A 1 -12.94 53.42 7.57
CA MET A 1 -13.30 52.12 8.15
C MET A 1 -14.48 51.59 7.35
N THR A 2 -14.22 50.80 6.32
CA THR A 2 -15.25 50.10 5.56
C THR A 2 -15.06 48.62 5.81
N SER A 3 -15.89 48.08 6.71
CA SER A 3 -16.03 46.66 6.96
C SER A 3 -16.42 45.98 5.65
N LYS A 4 -15.46 45.27 5.02
CA LYS A 4 -15.76 44.30 3.98
C LYS A 4 -16.55 43.18 4.66
N GLU A 5 -17.86 43.20 4.50
CA GLU A 5 -18.73 42.08 4.84
C GLU A 5 -18.25 40.86 4.05
N THR A 6 -17.67 39.90 4.75
CA THR A 6 -17.42 38.55 4.24
C THR A 6 -18.78 37.94 3.88
N PRO A 7 -19.00 37.49 2.64
CA PRO A 7 -20.24 36.78 2.31
C PRO A 7 -20.33 35.53 3.17
N GLU A 8 -21.35 35.45 4.03
CA GLU A 8 -21.60 34.28 4.86
C GLU A 8 -21.81 33.05 3.96
N LEU A 9 -20.91 32.07 4.08
CA LEU A 9 -21.07 30.76 3.46
C LEU A 9 -22.18 29.99 4.20
N GLN A 10 -23.43 30.29 3.87
CA GLN A 10 -24.57 29.52 4.36
C GLN A 10 -24.72 28.26 3.50
N GLY A 11 -23.99 27.22 3.86
CA GLY A 11 -24.15 25.93 3.22
C GLY A 11 -23.27 24.83 3.79
N ALA A 12 -23.85 23.64 3.96
CA ALA A 12 -23.09 22.41 4.05
C ALA A 12 -22.61 22.01 2.66
N CYS A 13 -21.44 21.40 2.57
CA CYS A 13 -20.94 20.85 1.33
C CYS A 13 -21.92 19.78 0.82
N ALA A 14 -22.40 19.93 -0.41
CA ALA A 14 -23.28 18.96 -1.04
C ALA A 14 -22.60 17.61 -1.34
N GLY A 15 -21.28 17.50 -1.10
CA GLY A 15 -20.55 16.25 -1.14
C GLY A 15 -20.41 15.62 0.24
N CYS A 16 -19.73 16.27 1.19
CA CYS A 16 -19.39 15.68 2.50
C CYS A 16 -20.17 16.21 3.71
N GLY A 17 -21.18 17.05 3.50
CA GLY A 17 -21.97 17.64 4.60
C GLY A 17 -21.20 18.62 5.51
N ALA A 18 -19.88 18.78 5.35
CA ALA A 18 -19.08 19.69 6.16
C ALA A 18 -19.48 21.16 5.94
N LYS A 19 -19.49 21.96 7.01
CA LYS A 19 -19.74 23.41 6.93
C LYS A 19 -18.71 24.06 6.01
N LEU A 20 -19.17 24.73 4.96
CA LEU A 20 -18.26 25.36 3.99
C LEU A 20 -17.53 26.55 4.63
N GLN A 21 -16.24 26.66 4.33
CA GLN A 21 -15.37 27.74 4.81
C GLN A 21 -14.31 28.08 3.75
N THR A 22 -13.79 29.30 3.76
CA THR A 22 -12.79 29.80 2.79
C THR A 22 -11.46 30.20 3.44
N GLU A 23 -11.33 29.99 4.75
CA GLU A 23 -10.25 30.53 5.59
C GLU A 23 -9.02 29.61 5.65
N SER A 24 -9.23 28.29 5.75
CA SER A 24 -8.16 27.33 6.04
C SER A 24 -8.17 26.17 5.06
N GLN A 25 -7.19 26.14 4.15
CA GLN A 25 -7.09 25.13 3.09
C GLN A 25 -6.97 23.69 3.60
N GLU A 26 -6.42 23.50 4.80
CA GLU A 26 -6.19 22.19 5.41
C GLU A 26 -7.40 21.65 6.19
N LYS A 27 -8.40 22.50 6.49
CA LYS A 27 -9.56 22.12 7.29
C LYS A 27 -10.73 21.64 6.43
N LEU A 28 -11.54 20.75 7.01
CA LEU A 28 -12.78 20.26 6.36
C LEU A 28 -13.69 21.41 5.95
N GLY A 29 -14.36 21.23 4.81
CA GLY A 29 -15.27 22.25 4.26
C GLY A 29 -14.56 23.38 3.52
N TYR A 30 -13.22 23.39 3.40
CA TYR A 30 -12.54 24.42 2.63
C TYR A 30 -13.03 24.47 1.19
N MET A 31 -13.37 25.66 0.71
CA MET A 31 -13.74 25.92 -0.68
C MET A 31 -12.95 27.14 -1.15
N HIS A 32 -12.38 27.07 -2.35
CA HIS A 32 -11.71 28.23 -2.91
C HIS A 32 -12.74 29.33 -3.24
N PRO A 33 -12.46 30.62 -3.02
CA PRO A 33 -13.43 31.71 -3.27
C PRO A 33 -14.00 31.73 -4.70
N SER A 34 -13.26 31.27 -5.70
CA SER A 34 -13.78 31.14 -7.08
C SER A 34 -14.91 30.12 -7.24
N GLY A 35 -15.15 29.26 -6.24
CA GLY A 35 -16.22 28.25 -6.20
C GLY A 35 -17.50 28.70 -5.49
N LEU A 36 -17.55 29.90 -4.90
CA LEU A 36 -18.68 30.42 -4.11
C LEU A 36 -20.02 30.42 -4.86
N ASN A 37 -20.01 30.57 -6.19
CA ASN A 37 -21.22 30.65 -7.01
C ASN A 37 -21.62 29.32 -7.68
N ARG A 38 -20.99 28.19 -7.33
CA ARG A 38 -21.30 26.89 -7.94
C ARG A 38 -22.43 26.20 -7.19
N THR A 39 -23.46 25.78 -7.91
CA THR A 39 -24.59 24.99 -7.39
C THR A 39 -24.59 23.60 -8.05
N PRO A 40 -24.44 22.49 -7.31
CA PRO A 40 -24.31 22.42 -5.86
C PRO A 40 -22.90 22.80 -5.35
N ALA A 41 -22.83 23.48 -4.20
CA ALA A 41 -21.57 23.92 -3.61
C ALA A 41 -20.80 22.74 -3.00
N VAL A 42 -19.57 22.53 -3.48
CA VAL A 42 -18.71 21.41 -3.07
C VAL A 42 -17.37 21.95 -2.55
N CYS A 43 -16.93 21.44 -1.39
CA CYS A 43 -15.61 21.77 -0.84
C CYS A 43 -14.50 21.27 -1.78
N GLN A 44 -13.31 21.84 -1.66
CA GLN A 44 -12.12 21.49 -2.44
C GLN A 44 -11.83 20.00 -2.39
N ARG A 45 -12.00 19.35 -1.22
CA ARG A 45 -11.86 17.89 -1.07
C ARG A 45 -12.87 17.13 -1.93
N CYS A 46 -14.15 17.42 -1.84
CA CYS A 46 -15.19 16.78 -2.66
C CYS A 46 -15.02 17.07 -4.15
N PHE A 47 -14.61 18.29 -4.51
CA PHE A 47 -14.32 18.67 -5.88
C PHE A 47 -13.15 17.86 -6.45
N ARG A 48 -12.05 17.71 -5.68
CA ARG A 48 -10.88 16.93 -6.10
C ARG A 48 -11.16 15.43 -6.20
N ILE A 49 -11.97 14.89 -5.29
CA ILE A 49 -12.46 13.51 -5.36
C ILE A 49 -13.34 13.29 -6.60
N LYS A 50 -14.21 14.24 -6.94
CA LYS A 50 -15.14 14.12 -8.08
C LYS A 50 -14.45 14.25 -9.43
N HIS A 51 -13.50 15.18 -9.57
CA HIS A 51 -12.90 15.52 -10.87
C HIS A 51 -11.51 14.92 -11.11
N TYR A 52 -10.73 14.69 -10.04
CA TYR A 52 -9.35 14.22 -10.16
C TYR A 52 -9.13 12.84 -9.52
N ASN A 53 -10.17 12.23 -8.96
CA ASN A 53 -10.09 10.99 -8.19
C ASN A 53 -9.04 11.05 -7.06
N GLU A 54 -8.72 12.26 -6.60
CA GLU A 54 -7.76 12.51 -5.53
C GLU A 54 -8.50 12.37 -4.19
N MET A 55 -8.45 11.16 -3.63
CA MET A 55 -8.85 10.93 -2.24
C MET A 55 -7.91 11.74 -1.34
N SER A 56 -8.44 12.79 -0.68
CA SER A 56 -7.76 13.35 0.49
C SER A 56 -7.78 12.27 1.56
N SER A 57 -6.66 11.58 1.72
CA SER A 57 -6.44 10.59 2.76
C SER A 57 -6.52 11.30 4.11
N VAL A 58 -7.67 11.21 4.78
CA VAL A 58 -7.65 11.34 6.24
C VAL A 58 -6.82 10.15 6.70
N THR A 59 -5.58 10.40 7.10
CA THR A 59 -4.73 9.39 7.74
C THR A 59 -5.42 8.99 9.04
N LEU A 60 -6.15 7.88 9.02
CA LEU A 60 -6.62 7.27 10.25
C LEU A 60 -5.40 6.79 11.03
N ASN A 61 -5.36 7.09 12.32
CA ASN A 61 -4.38 6.48 13.20
C ASN A 61 -4.76 5.01 13.44
N GLU A 62 -3.80 4.19 13.89
CA GLU A 62 -4.02 2.74 14.09
C GLU A 62 -5.25 2.46 14.98
N ASP A 63 -5.49 3.27 16.01
CA ASP A 63 -6.64 3.13 16.92
C ASP A 63 -7.99 3.32 16.23
N ASP A 64 -8.11 4.29 15.30
CA ASP A 64 -9.35 4.52 14.56
C ASP A 64 -9.66 3.36 13.63
N PHE A 65 -8.61 2.78 13.04
CA PHE A 65 -8.75 1.59 12.21
C PHE A 65 -9.18 0.37 13.02
N LEU A 66 -8.61 0.17 14.22
CA LEU A 66 -9.05 -0.91 15.12
C LEU A 66 -10.53 -0.79 15.50
N ARG A 67 -11.06 0.43 15.66
CA ARG A 67 -12.50 0.64 15.89
C ARG A 67 -13.34 0.19 14.69
N ILE A 68 -12.89 0.45 13.47
CA ILE A 68 -13.55 -0.03 12.24
C ILE A 68 -13.55 -1.56 12.21
N LEU A 69 -12.40 -2.19 12.45
CA LEU A 69 -12.32 -3.65 12.45
C LEU A 69 -13.22 -4.29 13.51
N ASN A 70 -13.26 -3.73 14.73
CA ASN A 70 -14.16 -4.21 15.77
C ASN A 70 -15.63 -4.05 15.38
N HIS A 71 -16.00 -2.97 14.68
CA HIS A 71 -17.36 -2.81 14.17
C HIS A 71 -17.72 -3.87 13.12
N ILE A 72 -16.76 -4.24 12.25
CA ILE A 72 -16.91 -5.37 11.33
C ILE A 72 -17.10 -6.67 12.12
N GLY A 73 -16.34 -6.88 13.19
CA GLY A 73 -16.47 -8.07 14.04
C GLY A 73 -17.79 -8.22 14.78
N LEU A 74 -18.48 -7.11 15.07
CA LEU A 74 -19.84 -7.09 15.62
C LEU A 74 -20.92 -7.33 14.55
N SER A 75 -20.57 -7.13 13.28
CA SER A 75 -21.45 -7.34 12.14
C SER A 75 -21.30 -8.76 11.58
N THR A 76 -22.23 -9.17 10.72
CA THR A 76 -22.14 -10.48 10.03
C THR A 76 -21.94 -10.29 8.53
N GLY A 77 -20.83 -10.81 8.01
CA GLY A 77 -20.44 -10.62 6.62
C GLY A 77 -19.26 -11.51 6.21
N LEU A 78 -18.79 -11.31 4.99
CA LEU A 78 -17.58 -11.90 4.46
C LEU A 78 -16.49 -10.84 4.44
N VAL A 79 -15.33 -11.13 5.02
CA VAL A 79 -14.19 -10.21 5.01
C VAL A 79 -13.26 -10.58 3.86
N VAL A 80 -13.01 -9.63 2.97
CA VAL A 80 -12.02 -9.73 1.91
C VAL A 80 -10.79 -8.95 2.35
N HIS A 81 -9.76 -9.67 2.79
CA HIS A 81 -8.50 -9.06 3.13
C HIS A 81 -7.61 -8.98 1.89
N ILE A 82 -7.41 -7.78 1.36
CA ILE A 82 -6.50 -7.53 0.25
C ILE A 82 -5.09 -7.21 0.75
N VAL A 83 -4.09 -7.86 0.14
CA VAL A 83 -2.66 -7.63 0.34
C VAL A 83 -1.97 -7.44 -1.01
N ASP A 84 -0.89 -6.67 -1.03
CA ASP A 84 0.04 -6.52 -2.13
C ASP A 84 1.09 -7.63 -2.07
N LEU A 85 1.22 -8.42 -3.14
CA LEU A 85 2.20 -9.50 -3.20
C LEU A 85 3.66 -8.99 -3.20
N PHE A 86 3.89 -7.76 -3.66
CA PHE A 86 5.22 -7.16 -3.72
C PHE A 86 5.69 -6.62 -2.36
N ASP A 87 4.76 -6.21 -1.50
CA ASP A 87 5.00 -5.71 -0.14
C ASP A 87 4.07 -6.43 0.85
N PHE A 88 4.19 -7.76 0.94
CA PHE A 88 3.27 -8.60 1.72
C PHE A 88 3.35 -8.35 3.22
N GLU A 89 4.54 -8.15 3.77
CA GLU A 89 4.77 -7.95 5.22
C GLU A 89 4.46 -6.53 5.66
N GLY A 90 4.62 -5.56 4.74
CA GLY A 90 3.98 -4.27 4.89
C GLY A 90 2.48 -4.48 4.88
N SER A 91 2.00 -5.25 3.89
CA SER A 91 0.66 -5.71 3.52
C SER A 91 -0.37 -6.02 4.58
N ILE A 92 0.05 -7.01 5.35
CA ILE A 92 -0.83 -7.94 6.04
C ILE A 92 -1.26 -7.40 7.39
N ILE A 93 -2.55 -7.52 7.66
CA ILE A 93 -3.12 -7.17 8.96
C ILE A 93 -2.92 -8.37 9.87
N SER A 94 -1.86 -8.29 10.68
CA SER A 94 -1.54 -9.36 11.64
C SER A 94 -2.68 -9.54 12.64
N SER A 95 -3.03 -10.80 12.91
CA SER A 95 -4.13 -11.14 13.84
C SER A 95 -5.49 -10.50 13.50
N LEU A 96 -5.79 -10.24 12.21
CA LEU A 96 -7.09 -9.70 11.76
C LEU A 96 -8.29 -10.45 12.35
N GLU A 97 -8.19 -11.78 12.47
CA GLU A 97 -9.20 -12.66 13.07
C GLU A 97 -9.66 -12.22 14.47
N ARG A 98 -8.77 -11.61 15.26
CA ARG A 98 -9.12 -11.14 16.61
C ARG A 98 -10.12 -10.00 16.59
N PHE A 99 -10.14 -9.23 15.51
CA PHE A 99 -10.98 -8.04 15.39
C PHE A 99 -12.24 -8.28 14.56
N VAL A 100 -12.16 -9.16 13.56
CA VAL A 100 -13.31 -9.46 12.69
C VAL A 100 -14.22 -10.57 13.21
N GLY A 101 -13.97 -11.08 14.43
CA GLY A 101 -14.86 -12.00 15.13
C GLY A 101 -15.01 -13.35 14.40
N THR A 102 -16.26 -13.79 14.21
CA THR A 102 -16.58 -15.06 13.54
C THR A 102 -16.72 -14.92 12.02
N ASN A 103 -16.46 -13.73 11.47
CA ASN A 103 -16.62 -13.49 10.05
C ASN A 103 -15.56 -14.27 9.25
N PRO A 104 -15.97 -15.05 8.23
CA PRO A 104 -15.02 -15.73 7.35
C PRO A 104 -14.16 -14.74 6.59
N ILE A 105 -12.89 -15.11 6.37
CA ILE A 105 -11.90 -14.28 5.67
C ILE A 105 -11.53 -14.96 4.35
N ILE A 106 -11.53 -14.21 3.25
CA ILE A 106 -10.85 -14.56 2.01
C ILE A 106 -9.62 -13.66 1.88
N LEU A 107 -8.45 -14.28 1.71
CA LEU A 107 -7.20 -13.57 1.47
C LEU A 107 -6.99 -13.38 -0.03
N VAL A 108 -6.91 -12.13 -0.46
CA VAL A 108 -6.69 -11.74 -1.85
C VAL A 108 -5.31 -11.12 -1.99
N ALA A 109 -4.37 -11.86 -2.56
CA ALA A 109 -3.05 -11.34 -2.90
C ALA A 109 -3.06 -10.70 -4.29
N ASN A 110 -3.06 -9.38 -4.31
CA ASN A 110 -3.17 -8.56 -5.51
C ASN A 110 -1.78 -8.30 -6.15
N LYS A 111 -1.80 -7.74 -7.36
CA LYS A 111 -0.62 -7.39 -8.17
C LYS A 111 0.19 -8.59 -8.66
N ILE A 112 -0.47 -9.72 -8.92
CA ILE A 112 0.18 -10.93 -9.46
C ILE A 112 0.83 -10.72 -10.84
N ASP A 113 0.44 -9.66 -11.54
CA ASP A 113 1.04 -9.20 -12.81
C ASP A 113 2.48 -8.67 -12.64
N LEU A 114 2.88 -8.28 -11.43
CA LEU A 114 4.25 -7.83 -11.15
C LEU A 114 5.23 -9.00 -10.97
N ILE A 115 4.73 -10.20 -10.70
CA ILE A 115 5.56 -11.39 -10.55
C ILE A 115 5.97 -11.93 -11.92
N PRO A 116 7.28 -12.21 -12.14
CA PRO A 116 7.77 -12.81 -13.38
C PRO A 116 6.95 -14.03 -13.83
N LYS A 117 6.61 -14.08 -15.13
CA LYS A 117 5.76 -15.13 -15.73
C LYS A 117 6.35 -16.54 -15.62
N ASN A 118 7.66 -16.67 -15.47
CA ASN A 118 8.35 -17.95 -15.32
C ASN A 118 8.23 -18.56 -13.92
N ILE A 119 7.67 -17.83 -12.95
CA ILE A 119 7.47 -18.32 -11.59
C ILE A 119 6.16 -19.09 -11.52
N ASN A 120 6.23 -20.31 -10.97
CA ASN A 120 5.07 -21.16 -10.79
C ASN A 120 4.08 -20.52 -9.79
N ARG A 121 2.86 -20.21 -10.25
CA ARG A 121 1.81 -19.60 -9.44
C ARG A 121 1.44 -20.42 -8.21
N ASN A 122 1.51 -21.76 -8.25
CA ASN A 122 1.24 -22.61 -7.09
C ASN A 122 2.29 -22.41 -5.98
N LYS A 123 3.56 -22.17 -6.34
CA LYS A 123 4.59 -21.83 -5.34
C LYS A 123 4.27 -20.50 -4.65
N VAL A 124 3.80 -19.52 -5.43
CA VAL A 124 3.36 -18.22 -4.90
C VAL A 124 2.18 -18.39 -3.95
N VAL A 125 1.15 -19.16 -4.34
CA VAL A 125 0.00 -19.46 -3.45
C VAL A 125 0.46 -20.10 -2.14
N ASN A 126 1.28 -21.15 -2.22
CA ASN A 126 1.78 -21.86 -1.04
C ASN A 126 2.59 -20.92 -0.12
N TRP A 127 3.39 -20.05 -0.71
CA TRP A 127 4.15 -19.03 0.02
C TRP A 127 3.21 -18.05 0.72
N VAL A 128 2.21 -17.51 0.02
CA VAL A 128 1.20 -16.60 0.61
C VAL A 128 0.47 -17.27 1.77
N GLN A 129 0.06 -18.52 1.61
CA GLN A 129 -0.61 -19.29 2.67
C GLN A 129 0.30 -19.50 3.89
N LYS A 130 1.59 -19.82 3.68
CA LYS A 130 2.57 -19.94 4.77
C LYS A 130 2.72 -18.63 5.51
N GLN A 131 2.89 -17.52 4.79
CA GLN A 131 3.04 -16.20 5.41
C GLN A 131 1.77 -15.73 6.14
N ALA A 132 0.59 -16.01 5.58
CA ALA A 132 -0.68 -15.74 6.23
C ALA A 132 -0.79 -16.48 7.57
N LYS A 133 -0.41 -17.76 7.60
CA LYS A 133 -0.38 -18.57 8.82
C LYS A 133 0.60 -18.03 9.86
N GLU A 134 1.80 -17.61 9.44
CA GLU A 134 2.80 -16.98 10.32
C GLU A 134 2.30 -15.65 10.91
N ALA A 135 1.50 -14.89 10.17
CA ALA A 135 0.83 -13.68 10.65
C ALA A 135 -0.42 -13.95 11.52
N GLY A 136 -0.74 -15.22 11.78
CA GLY A 136 -1.89 -15.63 12.58
C GLY A 136 -3.23 -15.55 11.85
N LEU A 137 -3.24 -15.66 10.51
CA LEU A 137 -4.44 -15.71 9.69
C LEU A 137 -4.71 -17.13 9.17
N LYS A 138 -5.98 -17.52 9.16
CA LYS A 138 -6.55 -18.76 8.64
C LYS A 138 -7.68 -18.41 7.68
N PRO A 139 -7.37 -17.86 6.50
CA PRO A 139 -8.38 -17.56 5.51
C PRO A 139 -9.08 -18.86 5.05
N LEU A 140 -10.38 -18.77 4.74
CA LEU A 140 -11.11 -19.88 4.11
C LEU A 140 -10.49 -20.25 2.76
N GLU A 141 -10.10 -19.23 2.00
CA GLU A 141 -9.52 -19.37 0.67
C GLU A 141 -8.45 -18.29 0.48
N THR A 142 -7.41 -18.64 -0.27
CA THR A 142 -6.35 -17.72 -0.70
C THR A 142 -6.32 -17.67 -2.21
N ILE A 143 -6.41 -16.47 -2.78
CA ILE A 143 -6.44 -16.27 -4.22
C ILE A 143 -5.44 -15.20 -4.65
N LEU A 144 -4.80 -15.44 -5.79
CA LEU A 144 -3.93 -14.48 -6.46
C LEU A 144 -4.74 -13.76 -7.52
N VAL A 145 -4.67 -12.43 -7.55
CA VAL A 145 -5.36 -11.61 -8.54
C VAL A 145 -4.48 -10.47 -9.05
N SER A 146 -4.85 -9.93 -10.20
CA SER A 146 -4.43 -8.59 -10.60
C SER A 146 -5.65 -7.75 -10.88
N ALA A 147 -5.93 -6.80 -9.97
CA ALA A 147 -6.98 -5.80 -10.18
C ALA A 147 -6.71 -4.92 -11.42
N LYS A 148 -5.46 -4.85 -11.88
CA LYS A 148 -5.05 -4.08 -13.06
C LYS A 148 -5.36 -4.82 -14.36
N THR A 149 -5.05 -6.12 -14.44
CA THR A 149 -5.16 -6.91 -15.67
C THR A 149 -6.39 -7.82 -15.72
N ASN A 150 -7.19 -7.85 -14.65
CA ASN A 150 -8.31 -8.78 -14.45
C ASN A 150 -7.91 -10.25 -14.28
N GLU A 151 -6.62 -10.55 -14.10
CA GLU A 151 -6.19 -11.93 -13.83
C GLU A 151 -6.78 -12.42 -12.49
N GLY A 152 -7.44 -13.59 -12.51
CA GLY A 152 -7.97 -14.25 -11.31
C GLY A 152 -9.35 -13.76 -10.82
N PHE A 153 -10.00 -12.82 -11.51
CA PHE A 153 -11.27 -12.23 -11.07
C PHE A 153 -12.47 -13.17 -11.18
N ASP A 154 -12.56 -13.98 -12.24
CA ASP A 154 -13.67 -14.94 -12.40
C ASP A 154 -13.76 -15.88 -11.18
N ARG A 155 -12.61 -16.44 -10.79
CA ARG A 155 -12.51 -17.27 -9.59
C ARG A 155 -12.75 -16.48 -8.30
N LEU A 156 -12.34 -15.21 -8.22
CA LEU A 156 -12.65 -14.37 -7.06
C LEU A 156 -14.16 -14.20 -6.91
N VAL A 157 -14.87 -13.86 -7.99
CA VAL A 157 -16.33 -13.69 -8.01
C VAL A 157 -17.04 -14.98 -7.58
N GLU A 158 -16.63 -16.13 -8.11
CA GLU A 158 -17.17 -17.44 -7.70
C GLU A 158 -16.99 -17.71 -6.20
N LEU A 159 -15.80 -17.42 -5.65
CA LEU A 159 -15.52 -17.59 -4.23
C LEU A 159 -16.34 -16.62 -3.37
N LEU A 160 -16.47 -15.36 -3.79
CA LEU A 160 -17.31 -14.38 -3.10
C LEU A 160 -18.77 -14.84 -3.09
N ALA A 161 -19.33 -15.26 -4.22
CA ALA A 161 -20.69 -15.77 -4.31
C ALA A 161 -20.91 -17.00 -3.40
N LYS A 162 -19.97 -17.96 -3.44
CA LYS A 162 -20.01 -19.19 -2.63
C LYS A 162 -19.97 -18.92 -1.12
N HIS A 163 -19.10 -18.01 -0.67
CA HIS A 163 -18.81 -17.82 0.75
C HIS A 163 -19.60 -16.69 1.42
N ARG A 164 -20.12 -15.72 0.65
CA ARG A 164 -20.91 -14.60 1.16
C ARG A 164 -22.23 -15.04 1.78
N LYS A 165 -22.89 -16.06 1.20
CA LYS A 165 -24.18 -16.60 1.69
C LYS A 165 -25.23 -15.50 1.95
N GLY A 166 -25.34 -14.53 1.04
CA GLY A 166 -26.30 -13.41 1.16
C GLY A 166 -26.02 -12.40 2.28
N LYS A 167 -24.78 -12.29 2.78
CA LYS A 167 -24.35 -11.27 3.77
C LYS A 167 -23.59 -10.11 3.12
N ASP A 168 -23.19 -9.08 3.85
CA ASP A 168 -22.35 -8.02 3.27
C ASP A 168 -20.90 -8.46 3.04
N ILE A 169 -20.20 -7.80 2.12
CA ILE A 169 -18.76 -8.01 1.87
C ILE A 169 -18.00 -6.81 2.42
N TYR A 170 -17.09 -7.03 3.37
CA TYR A 170 -16.22 -5.99 3.91
C TYR A 170 -14.84 -6.12 3.27
N VAL A 171 -14.41 -5.10 2.54
CA VAL A 171 -13.07 -5.09 1.91
C VAL A 171 -12.10 -4.35 2.83
N VAL A 172 -11.11 -5.06 3.36
CA VAL A 172 -10.10 -4.53 4.28
C VAL A 172 -8.69 -4.71 3.73
N GLY A 173 -7.85 -3.71 3.95
CA GLY A 173 -6.46 -3.77 3.53
C GLY A 173 -5.78 -2.44 3.74
N ALA A 174 -4.47 -2.41 3.55
CA ALA A 174 -3.73 -1.18 3.70
C ALA A 174 -3.89 -0.23 2.50
N THR A 175 -3.34 0.97 2.64
CA THR A 175 -3.15 1.89 1.53
C THR A 175 -2.25 1.28 0.44
N ASN A 176 -2.49 1.71 -0.80
CA ASN A 176 -1.74 1.34 -2.01
C ASN A 176 -1.71 -0.17 -2.39
N VAL A 177 -2.43 -1.05 -1.69
CA VAL A 177 -2.53 -2.49 -2.05
C VAL A 177 -3.43 -2.75 -3.26
N GLY A 178 -4.15 -1.74 -3.74
CA GLY A 178 -5.09 -1.83 -4.87
C GLY A 178 -6.54 -2.11 -4.48
N LYS A 179 -6.94 -1.83 -3.23
CA LYS A 179 -8.31 -1.99 -2.71
C LYS A 179 -9.37 -1.33 -3.59
N SER A 180 -9.21 -0.04 -3.88
CA SER A 180 -10.18 0.70 -4.71
C SER A 180 -10.24 0.19 -6.15
N THR A 181 -9.10 -0.24 -6.73
CA THR A 181 -9.08 -0.86 -8.06
C THR A 181 -9.82 -2.19 -8.07
N LEU A 182 -9.62 -3.02 -7.04
CA LEU A 182 -10.33 -4.29 -6.88
C LEU A 182 -11.83 -4.07 -6.73
N ILE A 183 -12.25 -3.10 -5.92
CA ILE A 183 -13.67 -2.77 -5.71
C ILE A 183 -14.31 -2.28 -7.01
N ASN A 184 -13.68 -1.32 -7.70
CA ASN A 184 -14.16 -0.84 -9.00
C ASN A 184 -14.27 -1.95 -10.05
N ARG A 185 -13.50 -3.03 -9.89
CA ARG A 185 -13.58 -4.21 -10.74
C ARG A 185 -14.74 -5.11 -10.34
N LEU A 186 -14.87 -5.42 -9.04
CA LEU A 186 -16.00 -6.17 -8.51
C LEU A 186 -17.35 -5.53 -8.86
N ILE A 187 -17.46 -4.19 -8.85
CA ILE A 187 -18.68 -3.49 -9.27
C ILE A 187 -19.03 -3.85 -10.72
N ARG A 188 -18.06 -3.82 -11.63
CA ARG A 188 -18.30 -4.12 -13.05
C ARG A 188 -18.65 -5.57 -13.32
N ASP A 189 -18.05 -6.49 -12.55
CA ASP A 189 -18.24 -7.93 -12.76
C ASP A 189 -19.47 -8.47 -11.99
N LEU A 190 -19.95 -7.78 -10.96
CA LEU A 190 -21.12 -8.18 -10.16
C LEU A 190 -22.40 -7.41 -10.51
N SER A 191 -22.30 -6.24 -11.13
CA SER A 191 -23.46 -5.47 -11.59
C SER A 191 -23.65 -5.73 -13.09
N GLU A 192 -24.74 -6.38 -13.49
CA GLU A 192 -25.18 -6.44 -14.90
C GLU A 192 -25.64 -5.07 -15.43
N LEU A 193 -25.61 -4.03 -14.59
CA LEU A 193 -26.06 -2.68 -14.90
C LEU A 193 -24.88 -1.76 -15.26
N ASP A 194 -25.03 -1.06 -16.38
CA ASP A 194 -24.52 0.30 -16.64
C ASP A 194 -25.06 1.31 -15.61
N ALA A 195 -25.00 0.96 -14.32
CA ALA A 195 -25.28 1.87 -13.23
C ALA A 195 -24.09 2.82 -13.14
N GLU A 196 -24.21 3.95 -13.86
CA GLU A 196 -23.50 5.17 -13.51
C GLU A 196 -23.40 5.26 -12.00
N LEU A 197 -22.16 5.40 -11.51
CA LEU A 197 -21.76 5.56 -10.10
C LEU A 197 -22.51 6.73 -9.46
N THR A 198 -23.79 6.55 -9.20
CA THR A 198 -24.66 7.35 -8.34
C THR A 198 -24.61 6.78 -6.94
N THR A 199 -23.43 6.28 -6.53
CA THR A 199 -23.13 6.09 -5.12
C THR A 199 -23.28 7.44 -4.45
N SER A 200 -24.16 7.55 -3.47
CA SER A 200 -24.19 8.64 -2.50
C SER A 200 -22.80 8.76 -1.87
N ARG A 201 -21.92 9.55 -2.49
CA ARG A 201 -20.58 9.91 -1.99
C ARG A 201 -20.74 10.94 -0.88
N TYR A 202 -21.51 10.59 0.15
CA TYR A 202 -21.77 11.44 1.30
C TYR A 202 -20.96 10.94 2.51
N PRO A 203 -19.71 11.41 2.69
CA PRO A 203 -19.04 11.39 3.99
C PRO A 203 -19.95 12.06 5.02
N GLY A 204 -20.17 11.42 6.16
CA GLY A 204 -21.15 11.93 7.11
C GLY A 204 -21.29 11.17 8.42
N THR A 205 -20.49 10.13 8.69
CA THR A 205 -20.44 9.51 10.01
C THR A 205 -19.01 9.24 10.43
N THR A 206 -18.82 9.05 11.73
CA THR A 206 -17.55 9.12 12.47
C THR A 206 -16.47 8.12 12.03
N LEU A 207 -16.75 7.21 11.09
CA LEU A 207 -15.82 6.27 10.45
C LEU A 207 -16.25 6.05 8.98
N ASP A 208 -15.62 6.75 8.02
CA ASP A 208 -15.99 6.86 6.60
C ASP A 208 -15.95 5.51 5.81
N MET A 209 -16.91 4.60 6.00
CA MET A 209 -17.12 3.43 5.15
C MET A 209 -18.02 3.76 3.94
N VAL A 210 -17.69 3.24 2.75
CA VAL A 210 -18.51 3.45 1.54
C VAL A 210 -19.30 2.18 1.24
N HIS A 211 -20.62 2.30 1.16
CA HIS A 211 -21.51 1.20 0.83
C HIS A 211 -21.83 1.22 -0.66
N ILE A 212 -21.56 0.10 -1.32
CA ILE A 212 -21.84 -0.10 -2.74
C ILE A 212 -22.93 -1.17 -2.83
N PRO A 213 -24.17 -0.80 -3.20
CA PRO A 213 -25.29 -1.73 -3.22
C PRO A 213 -25.12 -2.80 -4.29
N LEU A 214 -25.73 -3.95 -4.05
CA LEU A 214 -25.85 -5.06 -4.97
C LEU A 214 -27.32 -5.43 -5.15
N ASP A 215 -27.61 -6.21 -6.19
CA ASP A 215 -28.98 -6.52 -6.61
C ASP A 215 -29.77 -7.32 -5.56
N ASP A 216 -29.08 -8.04 -4.67
CA ASP A 216 -29.67 -8.82 -3.59
C ASP A 216 -30.00 -8.00 -2.32
N GLY A 217 -29.88 -6.67 -2.39
CA GLY A 217 -30.12 -5.76 -1.25
C GLY A 217 -29.00 -5.76 -0.21
N LYS A 218 -27.86 -6.39 -0.51
CA LYS A 218 -26.63 -6.32 0.29
C LYS A 218 -25.63 -5.34 -0.31
N ALA A 219 -24.50 -5.15 0.34
CA ALA A 219 -23.48 -4.23 -0.12
C ALA A 219 -22.06 -4.82 -0.15
N ILE A 220 -21.21 -4.22 -0.97
CA ILE A 220 -19.76 -4.21 -0.78
C ILE A 220 -19.43 -2.96 0.03
N ILE A 221 -18.78 -3.15 1.16
CA ILE A 221 -18.44 -2.11 2.11
C ILE A 221 -16.94 -1.85 1.96
N ASP A 222 -16.60 -0.71 1.35
CA ASP A 222 -15.23 -0.21 1.27
C ASP A 222 -14.85 0.39 2.62
N THR A 223 -13.84 -0.19 3.27
CA THR A 223 -13.30 0.35 4.51
C THR A 223 -12.11 1.27 4.19
N PRO A 224 -11.89 2.34 4.96
CA PRO A 224 -10.65 3.12 4.87
C PRO A 224 -9.41 2.23 4.92
N GLY A 225 -8.42 2.53 4.07
CA GLY A 225 -7.18 1.77 4.04
C GLY A 225 -6.28 2.09 5.23
N ILE A 226 -5.61 1.08 5.78
CA ILE A 226 -4.62 1.29 6.86
C ILE A 226 -3.37 1.94 6.32
N VAL A 227 -2.94 3.01 6.97
CA VAL A 227 -1.64 3.64 6.72
C VAL A 227 -0.63 3.05 7.70
N TYR A 228 0.23 2.18 7.20
CA TYR A 228 1.35 1.67 8.00
C TYR A 228 2.53 2.61 7.88
N ARG A 229 2.84 3.33 8.97
CA ARG A 229 4.02 4.23 9.03
C ARG A 229 5.34 3.50 8.82
N SER A 230 5.34 2.18 8.90
CA SER A 230 6.52 1.34 8.66
C SER A 230 6.76 1.00 7.19
N ARG A 231 5.93 1.51 6.27
CA ARG A 231 6.09 1.36 4.82
C ARG A 231 6.64 2.62 4.18
N LEU A 232 7.60 2.43 3.29
CA LEU A 232 8.26 3.53 2.59
C LEU A 232 7.30 4.33 1.72
N THR A 233 6.28 3.69 1.15
CA THR A 233 5.26 4.31 0.30
C THR A 233 4.46 5.41 1.00
N GLU A 234 4.40 5.39 2.34
CA GLU A 234 3.66 6.36 3.14
C GLU A 234 4.52 7.58 3.55
N MET A 235 5.84 7.52 3.33
CA MET A 235 6.80 8.56 3.72
C MET A 235 7.28 9.42 2.55
N ILE A 236 6.87 9.09 1.33
CA ILE A 236 7.40 9.71 0.11
C ILE A 236 6.32 10.44 -0.66
N SER A 237 6.75 11.33 -1.56
CA SER A 237 5.83 12.05 -2.42
C SER A 237 5.15 11.14 -3.45
N LYS A 238 4.01 11.57 -3.97
CA LYS A 238 3.29 10.87 -5.06
C LYS A 238 4.18 10.65 -6.29
N ASN A 239 5.04 11.61 -6.63
CA ASN A 239 5.94 11.50 -7.78
C ASN A 239 7.02 10.43 -7.54
N ASP A 240 7.58 10.38 -6.33
CA ASP A 240 8.56 9.35 -5.97
C ASP A 240 7.90 7.96 -5.87
N LEU A 241 6.63 7.92 -5.46
CA LEU A 241 5.85 6.70 -5.38
C LEU A 241 5.69 6.01 -6.74
N GLU A 242 5.52 6.78 -7.82
CA GLU A 242 5.47 6.26 -9.19
C GLU A 242 6.81 5.63 -9.62
N ILE A 243 7.93 6.11 -9.09
CA ILE A 243 9.25 5.56 -9.38
C ILE A 243 9.47 4.24 -8.63
N ILE A 244 9.11 4.19 -7.34
CA ILE A 244 9.39 3.01 -6.50
C ILE A 244 8.33 1.91 -6.60
N THR A 245 7.12 2.23 -7.08
CA THR A 245 6.06 1.25 -7.28
C THR A 245 6.21 0.60 -8.65
N PRO A 246 6.39 -0.72 -8.75
CA PRO A 246 6.49 -1.38 -10.05
C PRO A 246 5.16 -1.30 -10.82
N ASP A 247 5.24 -0.95 -12.10
CA ASP A 247 4.10 -0.89 -13.03
C ASP A 247 4.09 -2.05 -14.06
N LYS A 248 5.20 -2.78 -14.13
CA LYS A 248 5.49 -3.88 -15.04
C LYS A 248 6.07 -5.07 -14.26
N PRO A 249 6.05 -6.29 -14.83
CA PRO A 249 6.74 -7.43 -14.25
C PRO A 249 8.17 -7.08 -13.83
N ILE A 250 8.48 -7.34 -12.56
CA ILE A 250 9.77 -6.99 -11.97
C ILE A 250 10.86 -7.85 -12.58
N LYS A 251 12.01 -7.25 -12.87
CA LYS A 251 13.19 -7.99 -13.33
C LYS A 251 14.15 -8.14 -12.16
N ALA A 252 14.73 -9.32 -12.02
CA ALA A 252 15.81 -9.55 -11.07
C ALA A 252 17.06 -8.78 -11.53
N MET A 253 17.42 -7.70 -10.83
CA MET A 253 18.66 -6.97 -11.06
C MET A 253 19.77 -7.60 -10.22
N VAL A 254 20.61 -8.42 -10.86
CA VAL A 254 21.63 -9.22 -10.18
C VAL A 254 22.95 -8.47 -10.08
N TYR A 255 23.47 -8.34 -8.86
CA TYR A 255 24.77 -7.77 -8.55
C TYR A 255 25.65 -8.83 -7.90
N GLN A 256 26.82 -9.10 -8.48
CA GLN A 256 27.87 -9.87 -7.82
C GLN A 256 28.69 -8.91 -6.96
N LEU A 257 28.66 -9.14 -5.65
CA LEU A 257 29.30 -8.26 -4.67
C LEU A 257 30.42 -9.00 -3.92
N ASP A 258 31.46 -8.23 -3.62
CA ASP A 258 32.53 -8.58 -2.69
C ASP A 258 32.25 -7.92 -1.33
N GLU A 259 32.87 -8.47 -0.29
CA GLU A 259 32.89 -7.86 1.03
C GLU A 259 33.32 -6.38 0.96
N GLY A 260 32.64 -5.52 1.71
CA GLY A 260 32.93 -4.08 1.73
C GLY A 260 32.34 -3.33 0.54
N GLN A 261 31.24 -3.81 -0.04
CA GLN A 261 30.50 -3.12 -1.10
C GLN A 261 29.07 -2.79 -0.71
N THR A 262 28.53 -1.76 -1.35
CA THR A 262 27.26 -1.15 -1.00
C THR A 262 26.38 -0.97 -2.24
N LEU A 263 25.08 -1.20 -2.08
CA LEU A 263 24.04 -0.84 -3.03
C LEU A 263 23.13 0.25 -2.44
N PHE A 264 22.90 1.31 -3.19
CA PHE A 264 21.91 2.35 -2.90
C PHE A 264 20.67 2.19 -3.75
N PHE A 265 19.51 2.42 -3.15
CA PHE A 265 18.19 2.40 -3.77
C PHE A 265 17.64 3.83 -3.72
N GLY A 266 18.06 4.65 -4.68
CA GLY A 266 17.91 6.10 -4.57
C GLY A 266 18.56 6.64 -3.29
N ALA A 267 17.97 7.69 -2.72
CA ALA A 267 18.26 8.16 -1.37
C ALA A 267 17.26 7.62 -0.33
N LEU A 268 16.59 6.52 -0.65
CA LEU A 268 15.56 5.91 0.21
C LEU A 268 16.08 4.76 1.05
N ALA A 269 17.04 3.99 0.55
CA ALA A 269 17.64 2.91 1.32
C ALA A 269 19.05 2.56 0.81
N ARG A 270 19.80 1.87 1.66
CA ARG A 270 21.14 1.36 1.37
C ARG A 270 21.31 -0.03 1.95
N MET A 271 21.99 -0.91 1.23
CA MET A 271 22.43 -2.21 1.74
C MET A 271 23.95 -2.30 1.62
N ASP A 272 24.60 -2.54 2.76
CA ASP A 272 26.03 -2.74 2.90
C ASP A 272 26.29 -4.24 3.07
N PHE A 273 27.12 -4.82 2.19
CA PHE A 273 27.65 -6.16 2.34
C PHE A 273 28.90 -6.11 3.22
N VAL A 274 28.71 -6.30 4.53
CA VAL A 274 29.73 -6.07 5.55
C VAL A 274 30.73 -7.20 5.60
N LYS A 275 30.25 -8.45 5.50
CA LYS A 275 31.12 -9.63 5.60
C LYS A 275 30.53 -10.84 4.88
N GLY A 276 31.37 -11.56 4.15
CA GLY A 276 31.00 -12.82 3.49
C GLY A 276 31.80 -13.09 2.23
N ALA A 277 31.71 -14.32 1.71
CA ALA A 277 32.34 -14.66 0.44
C ALA A 277 31.64 -13.95 -0.73
N HIS A 278 32.37 -13.78 -1.83
CA HIS A 278 31.83 -13.28 -3.10
C HIS A 278 30.53 -14.00 -3.46
N GLN A 279 29.44 -13.25 -3.60
CA GLN A 279 28.12 -13.83 -3.83
C GLN A 279 27.17 -12.88 -4.56
N SER A 280 26.10 -13.46 -5.11
CA SER A 280 25.10 -12.74 -5.89
C SER A 280 23.97 -12.21 -5.01
N PHE A 281 23.59 -10.97 -5.25
CA PHE A 281 22.43 -10.30 -4.68
C PHE A 281 21.47 -9.95 -5.81
N ALA A 282 20.27 -10.52 -5.80
CA ALA A 282 19.24 -10.24 -6.80
C ALA A 282 18.21 -9.27 -6.22
N CYS A 283 18.20 -8.03 -6.72
CA CYS A 283 17.28 -6.99 -6.28
C CYS A 283 15.96 -7.09 -7.07
N PHE A 284 14.86 -7.26 -6.35
CA PHE A 284 13.50 -7.24 -6.85
C PHE A 284 12.82 -5.97 -6.36
N ILE A 285 13.02 -4.89 -7.11
CA ILE A 285 12.47 -3.55 -6.87
C ILE A 285 11.82 -3.03 -8.16
N SER A 286 11.20 -1.85 -8.13
CA SER A 286 10.72 -1.21 -9.36
C SER A 286 11.84 -1.08 -10.40
N ASN A 287 11.55 -1.47 -11.64
CA ASN A 287 12.48 -1.38 -12.76
C ASN A 287 12.90 0.08 -13.07
N SER A 288 12.10 1.06 -12.62
CA SER A 288 12.37 2.49 -12.79
C SER A 288 13.34 3.03 -11.73
N LEU A 289 13.56 2.30 -10.63
CA LEU A 289 14.46 2.72 -9.56
C LEU A 289 15.90 2.30 -9.88
N LYS A 290 16.76 3.29 -10.10
CA LYS A 290 18.18 3.05 -10.37
C LYS A 290 18.93 2.64 -9.10
N ILE A 291 19.70 1.56 -9.21
CA ILE A 291 20.59 1.09 -8.15
C ILE A 291 22.00 1.63 -8.39
N HIS A 292 22.60 2.21 -7.34
CA HIS A 292 23.98 2.72 -7.39
C HIS A 292 24.89 1.85 -6.52
N ARG A 293 25.97 1.33 -7.11
CA ARG A 293 26.98 0.52 -6.40
C ARG A 293 28.19 1.38 -6.04
N THR A 294 28.71 1.20 -4.84
CA THR A 294 29.98 1.82 -4.40
C THR A 294 30.72 0.92 -3.42
N LYS A 295 31.94 1.30 -3.04
CA LYS A 295 32.65 0.67 -1.92
C LYS A 295 32.09 1.20 -0.59
N LEU A 296 32.03 0.34 0.41
CA LEU A 296 31.53 0.65 1.75
C LEU A 296 32.26 1.85 2.37
N GLU A 297 33.58 1.92 2.20
CA GLU A 297 34.41 3.03 2.69
C GLU A 297 34.01 4.41 2.14
N ARG A 298 33.39 4.45 0.94
CA ARG A 298 32.93 5.67 0.26
C ARG A 298 31.42 5.88 0.38
N ALA A 299 30.69 4.96 1.00
CA ALA A 299 29.23 4.98 0.99
C ALA A 299 28.67 6.20 1.73
N ASP A 300 29.22 6.54 2.89
CA ASP A 300 28.76 7.67 3.70
C ASP A 300 29.08 9.02 3.04
N GLU A 301 30.25 9.13 2.40
CA GLU A 301 30.65 10.30 1.61
C GLU A 301 29.73 10.49 0.39
N LEU A 302 29.55 9.44 -0.41
CA LEU A 302 28.67 9.46 -1.59
C LEU A 302 27.24 9.88 -1.23
N TYR A 303 26.70 9.36 -0.12
CA TYR A 303 25.36 9.75 0.32
C TYR A 303 25.29 11.22 0.71
N ARG A 304 26.29 11.72 1.45
CA ARG A 304 26.32 13.13 1.89
C ARG A 304 26.39 14.10 0.72
N GLU A 305 27.21 13.80 -0.28
CA GLU A 305 27.47 14.69 -1.41
C GLU A 305 26.39 14.60 -2.50
N HIS A 306 25.76 13.44 -2.66
CA HIS A 306 24.91 13.18 -3.82
C HIS A 306 23.45 12.78 -3.51
N LYS A 307 23.02 12.79 -2.24
CA LYS A 307 21.60 12.63 -1.90
C LYS A 307 20.75 13.70 -2.56
N GLY A 308 19.67 13.29 -3.23
CA GLY A 308 18.78 14.22 -3.94
C GLY A 308 19.27 14.69 -5.32
N VAL A 309 20.49 14.34 -5.74
CA VAL A 309 21.03 14.69 -7.05
C VAL A 309 21.28 13.44 -7.88
N MET A 310 22.28 12.63 -7.52
CA MET A 310 22.51 11.34 -8.18
C MET A 310 21.65 10.26 -7.53
N LEU A 311 21.58 10.27 -6.20
CA LEU A 311 20.77 9.33 -5.42
C LEU A 311 19.37 9.90 -5.30
N GLN A 312 18.54 9.59 -6.30
CA GLN A 312 17.12 9.94 -6.34
C GLN A 312 16.31 8.67 -6.59
N PRO A 313 15.06 8.59 -6.14
CA PRO A 313 14.31 9.58 -5.35
C PRO A 313 14.70 9.60 -3.86
N PRO A 314 14.25 10.59 -3.06
CA PRO A 314 13.62 11.85 -3.49
C PRO A 314 14.66 12.80 -4.10
N SER A 315 14.21 13.92 -4.68
CA SER A 315 15.08 14.98 -5.18
C SER A 315 15.63 15.85 -4.04
N VAL A 316 16.62 16.70 -4.35
CA VAL A 316 17.27 17.61 -3.38
C VAL A 316 16.27 18.52 -2.68
N ASP A 317 15.21 18.93 -3.38
CA ASP A 317 14.17 19.81 -2.84
C ASP A 317 13.29 19.14 -1.79
N ARG A 318 13.29 17.80 -1.70
CA ARG A 318 12.45 17.04 -0.76
C ARG A 318 13.22 16.10 0.14
N ILE A 319 14.54 16.01 -0.03
CA ILE A 319 15.38 15.14 0.78
C ILE A 319 15.28 15.43 2.28
N HIS A 320 14.93 16.67 2.65
CA HIS A 320 14.73 17.12 4.02
C HIS A 320 13.41 16.64 4.64
N GLU A 321 12.46 16.14 3.83
CA GLU A 321 11.21 15.53 4.30
C GLU A 321 11.43 14.10 4.80
N LEU A 322 12.52 13.43 4.35
CA LEU A 322 12.84 12.08 4.79
C LEU A 322 13.38 12.07 6.23
N PRO A 323 12.87 11.16 7.08
CA PRO A 323 13.47 10.90 8.38
C PRO A 323 14.93 10.45 8.26
N ASP A 324 15.69 10.69 9.33
CA ASP A 324 17.03 10.13 9.48
C ASP A 324 17.01 8.61 9.31
N TRP A 325 18.08 8.08 8.73
CA TRP A 325 18.22 6.64 8.54
C TRP A 325 18.54 5.92 9.86
N THR A 326 17.89 4.78 10.05
CA THR A 326 18.25 3.79 11.07
C THR A 326 19.02 2.64 10.46
N ARG A 327 19.94 2.08 11.24
CA ARG A 327 20.76 0.92 10.86
C ARG A 327 20.08 -0.37 11.31
N HIS A 328 19.99 -1.33 10.40
CA HIS A 328 19.48 -2.68 10.65
C HIS A 328 20.59 -3.69 10.32
N SER A 329 21.23 -4.25 11.35
CA SER A 329 22.24 -5.29 11.19
C SER A 329 21.56 -6.65 11.04
N LEU A 330 21.85 -7.35 9.95
CA LEU A 330 21.20 -8.60 9.57
C LEU A 330 22.24 -9.70 9.39
N HIS A 331 22.02 -10.84 10.05
CA HIS A 331 22.80 -12.05 9.81
C HIS A 331 22.03 -13.00 8.90
N ILE A 332 22.61 -13.33 7.76
CA ILE A 332 22.08 -14.30 6.81
C ILE A 332 22.76 -15.64 7.07
N PRO A 333 22.01 -16.65 7.58
CA PRO A 333 22.58 -17.95 7.90
C PRO A 333 23.03 -18.69 6.64
N ARG A 334 23.91 -19.68 6.81
CA ARG A 334 24.34 -20.56 5.72
C ARG A 334 23.21 -21.49 5.29
N GLY A 335 23.06 -21.66 3.98
CA GLY A 335 22.09 -22.57 3.38
C GLY A 335 20.68 -21.97 3.26
N GLY A 336 20.10 -22.12 2.07
CA GLY A 336 18.71 -21.77 1.76
C GLY A 336 18.48 -20.27 1.50
N GLY A 337 18.03 -19.94 0.28
CA GLY A 337 17.84 -18.55 -0.15
C GLY A 337 16.97 -17.73 0.81
N LYS A 338 17.48 -16.55 1.19
CA LYS A 338 16.79 -15.57 2.04
C LYS A 338 16.50 -14.31 1.26
N ASP A 339 15.38 -13.68 1.58
CA ASP A 339 15.05 -12.34 1.09
C ASP A 339 15.23 -11.33 2.23
N VAL A 340 15.98 -10.27 1.98
CA VAL A 340 16.01 -9.07 2.81
C VAL A 340 14.96 -8.10 2.26
N ILE A 341 13.94 -7.82 3.06
CA ILE A 341 12.81 -6.97 2.65
C ILE A 341 12.98 -5.58 3.23
N ILE A 342 12.69 -4.57 2.41
CA ILE A 342 12.55 -3.19 2.81
C ILE A 342 11.11 -2.80 2.49
N SER A 343 10.27 -2.65 3.52
CA SER A 343 8.83 -2.52 3.33
C SER A 343 8.46 -1.29 2.50
N GLY A 344 7.64 -1.49 1.48
CA GLY A 344 7.25 -0.48 0.49
C GLY A 344 8.26 -0.25 -0.64
N LEU A 345 9.45 -0.87 -0.61
CA LEU A 345 10.48 -0.74 -1.66
C LEU A 345 10.63 -2.01 -2.51
N GLY A 346 10.61 -3.18 -1.85
CA GLY A 346 10.86 -4.48 -2.46
C GLY A 346 11.76 -5.36 -1.61
N TRP A 347 12.43 -6.33 -2.23
CA TRP A 347 13.34 -7.23 -1.53
C TRP A 347 14.61 -7.53 -2.32
N ILE A 348 15.62 -8.01 -1.59
CA ILE A 348 16.91 -8.41 -2.12
C ILE A 348 17.09 -9.88 -1.76
N LYS A 349 17.11 -10.74 -2.78
CA LYS A 349 17.42 -12.16 -2.59
C LYS A 349 18.93 -12.32 -2.44
N VAL A 350 19.34 -12.91 -1.33
CA VAL A 350 20.74 -13.18 -0.98
C VAL A 350 21.02 -14.66 -1.23
N ASN A 351 22.04 -14.96 -2.03
CA ASN A 351 22.47 -16.35 -2.19
C ASN A 351 23.23 -16.82 -0.94
N SER A 352 22.56 -17.51 -0.04
CA SER A 352 23.04 -17.78 1.31
C SER A 352 23.95 -19.00 1.44
N ASP A 353 24.50 -19.54 0.34
CA ASP A 353 25.32 -20.77 0.37
C ASP A 353 26.49 -20.69 1.37
N THR A 354 27.09 -19.50 1.51
CA THR A 354 28.24 -19.24 2.41
C THR A 354 27.89 -18.40 3.65
N GLY A 355 26.66 -17.87 3.71
CA GLY A 355 26.21 -16.90 4.72
C GLY A 355 26.73 -15.48 4.46
N ALA A 356 26.11 -14.49 5.10
CA ALA A 356 26.50 -13.08 4.96
C ALA A 356 26.13 -12.25 6.20
N GLU A 357 26.92 -11.22 6.49
CA GLU A 357 26.55 -10.13 7.39
C GLU A 357 26.24 -8.90 6.55
N LEU A 358 25.01 -8.41 6.69
CA LEU A 358 24.50 -7.27 5.95
C LEU A 358 24.13 -6.16 6.92
N THR A 359 24.25 -4.93 6.46
CA THR A 359 23.69 -3.77 7.16
C THR A 359 22.79 -3.01 6.21
N VAL A 360 21.51 -2.89 6.56
CA VAL A 360 20.55 -2.11 5.78
C VAL A 360 20.30 -0.78 6.49
N HIS A 361 20.36 0.31 5.74
CA HIS A 361 19.95 1.63 6.18
C HIS A 361 18.65 2.00 5.48
N ALA A 362 17.66 2.41 6.27
CA ALA A 362 16.36 2.89 5.79
C ALA A 362 15.86 4.00 6.73
N PRO A 363 14.97 4.90 6.28
CA PRO A 363 14.38 5.92 7.13
C PRO A 363 13.80 5.35 8.42
N LYS A 364 13.94 6.09 9.52
CA LYS A 364 13.45 5.69 10.84
C LYS A 364 11.97 5.31 10.78
N GLY A 365 11.67 4.11 11.28
CA GLY A 365 10.33 3.56 11.31
C GLY A 365 10.05 2.54 10.22
N ILE A 366 10.84 2.54 9.13
CA ILE A 366 10.69 1.56 8.05
C ILE A 366 11.03 0.15 8.55
N LYS A 367 10.15 -0.79 8.24
CA LYS A 367 10.35 -2.20 8.60
C LYS A 367 11.33 -2.85 7.62
N VAL A 368 12.44 -3.34 8.15
CA VAL A 368 13.40 -4.19 7.45
C VAL A 368 13.40 -5.56 8.12
N LEU A 369 13.27 -6.63 7.33
CA LEU A 369 13.20 -7.99 7.87
C LEU A 369 13.83 -9.01 6.91
N VAL A 370 14.12 -10.19 7.44
CA VAL A 370 14.63 -11.33 6.67
C VAL A 370 13.58 -12.43 6.66
N ARG A 371 13.31 -13.01 5.49
CA ARG A 371 12.38 -14.14 5.32
C ARG A 371 12.98 -15.25 4.44
N ASP A 372 12.28 -16.39 4.40
CA ASP A 372 12.52 -17.39 3.37
C ASP A 372 12.16 -16.85 1.99
N SER A 373 13.00 -17.16 0.99
CA SER A 373 12.84 -16.58 -0.34
C SER A 373 11.52 -16.97 -1.02
N LEU A 374 10.86 -15.99 -1.63
CA LEU A 374 9.66 -16.19 -2.45
C LEU A 374 9.97 -16.87 -3.80
N ILE A 375 11.15 -16.59 -4.37
CA ILE A 375 11.53 -16.92 -5.77
C ILE A 375 12.75 -17.81 -5.81
#